data_AF-B3JEF1-F1
#
_entry.id   AF-B3JEF1-F1
#
_cell.length_a   1.000
_cell.length_b   1.000
_cell.length_c   1.000
_cell.angle_alpha   90.00
_cell.angle_beta   90.00
_cell.angle_gamma   90.00
#
_symmetry.space_group_name_H-M   'P 1'
#
loop_
_entity.id
_entity.type
_entity.pdbx_description
1 polymer ?
#
loop_
_entity_poly.entity_id
_entity_poly.type
_entity_poly.pdbx_seq_one_letter_code
_entity_poly.pdbx_strand_id
1 'polypeptide(L)'
;MKTTFLWSVCIFLLCLLGLNGCSSDTDEPATEVYHLSFEKDYYECPLIGTKSIMVRGGNRDYDVEVANPEIMEVTVDLSSPVGMGSLRIAPRQKGKTMVTVKDNVTHETVSLEIKIVDAYLNLLVANPVHEPYAQGDELFLINNEDRDFYLYDENWQLRDSGSYKFYVDGETPFLELTFAKGTDGKKIRLYDISLTNQQMFAVIKSLLGWDWREYMNGGAVTREVSPIVMHATDTETGVDCYFIVQTHSMPEHVLD
;
A
#
# COMPACT_ATOMS: atom_id res chain seq x y z
N MET A 1 71.86 -53.47 19.97
CA MET A 1 72.16 -52.81 21.26
C MET A 1 71.36 -51.51 21.35
N LYS A 2 70.91 -51.22 22.56
CA LYS A 2 69.96 -50.18 22.98
C LYS A 2 70.46 -48.77 22.66
N THR A 3 69.55 -47.89 22.24
CA THR A 3 69.22 -46.60 22.90
C THR A 3 68.07 -45.92 22.16
N THR A 4 66.85 -46.21 22.59
CA THR A 4 65.74 -45.25 22.53
C THR A 4 65.99 -44.15 23.57
N PHE A 5 65.25 -43.04 23.46
CA PHE A 5 65.07 -42.01 24.49
C PHE A 5 66.15 -40.91 24.49
N LEU A 6 65.99 -39.88 23.64
CA LEU A 6 66.44 -38.48 23.90
C LEU A 6 66.27 -37.49 22.73
N TRP A 7 65.69 -37.90 21.59
CA TRP A 7 65.51 -36.99 20.44
C TRP A 7 64.06 -36.54 20.18
N SER A 8 63.16 -36.76 21.13
CA SER A 8 61.77 -36.28 21.07
C SER A 8 61.50 -35.08 22.00
N VAL A 9 62.53 -34.52 22.65
CA VAL A 9 62.41 -33.41 23.62
C VAL A 9 62.95 -32.07 23.08
N CYS A 10 63.64 -32.05 21.93
CA CYS A 10 64.17 -30.80 21.37
C CYS A 10 63.23 -30.08 20.36
N ILE A 11 62.10 -30.67 19.97
CA ILE A 11 61.14 -30.05 19.03
C ILE A 11 59.94 -29.41 19.75
N PHE A 12 59.84 -29.53 21.07
CA PHE A 12 58.74 -28.93 21.85
C PHE A 12 59.11 -27.60 22.53
N LEU A 13 60.32 -27.07 22.32
CA LEU A 13 60.82 -25.86 22.98
C LEU A 13 61.19 -24.71 22.02
N LEU A 14 60.76 -24.79 20.75
CA LEU A 14 61.02 -23.78 19.72
C LEU A 14 59.74 -23.12 19.18
N CYS A 15 58.59 -23.34 19.84
CA CYS A 15 57.31 -22.71 19.47
C CYS A 15 56.86 -21.60 20.44
N LEU A 16 57.72 -21.12 21.35
CA LEU A 16 57.32 -20.17 22.41
C LEU A 16 57.98 -18.79 22.37
N LEU A 17 58.75 -18.45 21.33
CA LEU A 17 59.34 -17.10 21.19
C LEU A 17 59.04 -16.52 19.81
N GLY A 18 57.87 -15.90 19.70
CA GLY A 18 57.43 -15.16 18.53
C GLY A 18 56.13 -14.37 18.76
N LEU A 19 55.81 -14.02 20.00
CA LEU A 19 54.79 -13.02 20.32
C LEU A 19 55.50 -11.70 20.56
N ASN A 20 55.58 -10.86 19.52
CA ASN A 20 55.67 -9.41 19.64
C ASN A 20 55.35 -8.77 18.28
N GLY A 21 54.16 -8.20 18.21
CA GLY A 21 53.64 -7.50 17.04
C GLY A 21 52.12 -7.59 16.96
N CYS A 22 51.40 -7.10 17.98
CA CYS A 22 50.03 -6.67 17.74
C CYS A 22 50.09 -5.49 16.75
N SER A 23 49.84 -5.73 15.45
CA SER A 23 49.06 -4.75 14.73
C SER A 23 47.63 -4.96 15.19
N SER A 24 47.07 -3.96 15.85
CA SER A 24 45.62 -3.89 16.05
C SER A 24 45.01 -3.55 14.70
N ASP A 25 44.96 -4.53 13.80
CA ASP A 25 44.00 -4.50 12.71
C ASP A 25 42.68 -4.93 13.35
N THR A 26 42.02 -3.95 13.96
CA THR A 26 40.58 -4.02 14.10
C THR A 26 40.04 -4.02 12.68
N ASP A 27 39.86 -5.21 12.11
CA ASP A 27 39.01 -5.43 10.96
C ASP A 27 37.60 -4.99 11.39
N GLU A 28 37.33 -3.68 11.32
CA GLU A 28 35.96 -3.20 11.26
C GLU A 28 35.32 -3.95 10.09
N PRO A 29 34.19 -4.66 10.30
CA PRO A 29 33.55 -5.37 9.22
C PRO A 29 33.29 -4.35 8.11
N ALA A 30 33.85 -4.60 6.93
CA ALA A 30 33.62 -3.75 5.78
C ALA A 30 32.11 -3.51 5.67
N THR A 31 31.70 -2.25 5.79
CA THR A 31 30.28 -1.90 5.66
C THR A 31 29.85 -2.36 4.29
N GLU A 32 29.00 -3.39 4.22
CA GLU A 32 28.48 -3.86 2.95
C GLU A 32 27.73 -2.71 2.29
N VAL A 33 28.17 -2.33 1.10
CA VAL A 33 27.58 -1.26 0.31
C VAL A 33 26.60 -1.88 -0.67
N TYR A 34 25.37 -1.40 -0.68
CA TYR A 34 24.30 -1.90 -1.54
C TYR A 34 23.94 -0.92 -2.64
N HIS A 35 23.64 -1.43 -3.84
CA HIS A 35 23.16 -0.61 -4.96
C HIS A 35 21.78 -0.03 -4.67
N LEU A 36 21.60 1.26 -4.97
CA LEU A 36 20.31 1.94 -4.84
C LEU A 36 19.30 1.32 -5.83
N SER A 37 18.19 0.80 -5.32
CA SER A 37 17.16 0.18 -6.15
C SER A 37 15.75 0.27 -5.56
N PHE A 38 14.78 0.27 -6.46
CA PHE A 38 13.35 0.24 -6.19
C PHE A 38 12.71 -0.92 -6.96
N GLU A 39 11.47 -1.26 -6.60
CA GLU A 39 10.74 -2.34 -7.29
C GLU A 39 10.35 -1.95 -8.72
N LYS A 40 10.00 -0.68 -8.91
CA LYS A 40 9.54 -0.11 -10.17
C LYS A 40 10.17 1.28 -10.34
N ASP A 41 10.09 1.79 -11.56
CA ASP A 41 10.42 3.17 -11.92
C ASP A 41 9.17 4.08 -11.98
N TYR A 42 7.96 3.51 -11.99
CA TYR A 42 6.67 4.21 -11.99
C TYR A 42 5.77 3.76 -10.82
N TYR A 43 5.06 4.72 -10.22
CA TYR A 43 4.10 4.47 -9.15
C TYR A 43 2.87 5.39 -9.23
N GLU A 44 1.70 4.85 -8.90
CA GLU A 44 0.48 5.63 -8.67
C GLU A 44 0.13 5.68 -7.18
N CYS A 45 -0.11 6.89 -6.67
CA CYS A 45 -0.50 7.14 -5.29
C CYS A 45 -1.86 7.87 -5.25
N PRO A 46 -2.84 7.42 -4.46
CA PRO A 46 -4.10 8.13 -4.30
C PRO A 46 -3.88 9.51 -3.66
N LEU A 47 -4.72 10.49 -4.00
CA LEU A 47 -4.78 11.83 -3.39
C LEU A 47 -5.36 11.78 -1.95
N ILE A 48 -4.85 10.87 -1.12
CA ILE A 48 -5.26 10.74 0.28
C ILE A 48 -4.23 9.97 1.10
N GLY A 49 -3.96 10.48 2.31
CA GLY A 49 -3.03 9.86 3.25
C GLY A 49 -1.59 9.81 2.73
N THR A 50 -0.70 9.21 3.52
CA THR A 50 0.70 9.02 3.11
C THR A 50 0.91 7.61 2.60
N LYS A 51 1.46 7.47 1.39
CA LYS A 51 1.91 6.17 0.86
C LYS A 51 3.40 5.96 1.10
N SER A 52 3.80 4.71 1.21
CA SER A 52 5.19 4.32 1.40
C SER A 52 5.68 3.55 0.19
N ILE A 53 6.81 3.97 -0.38
CA ILE A 53 7.54 3.25 -1.42
C ILE A 53 8.81 2.69 -0.78
N MET A 54 8.93 1.37 -0.73
CA MET A 54 10.10 0.73 -0.11
C MET A 54 11.34 0.91 -0.97
N VAL A 55 12.45 1.30 -0.34
CA VAL A 55 13.78 1.18 -0.94
C VAL A 55 14.17 -0.29 -0.87
N ARG A 56 14.49 -0.90 -2.01
CA ARG A 56 14.82 -2.34 -2.10
C ARG A 56 16.30 -2.60 -1.80
N GLY A 57 17.17 -1.74 -2.29
CA GLY A 57 18.60 -1.73 -1.99
C GLY A 57 19.10 -0.29 -1.84
N GLY A 58 20.09 -0.09 -0.99
CA GLY A 58 20.67 1.22 -0.68
C GLY A 58 21.31 1.21 0.71
N ASN A 59 21.84 2.36 1.14
CA ASN A 59 22.71 2.46 2.31
C ASN A 59 22.15 3.34 3.43
N ARG A 60 20.84 3.61 3.38
CA ARG A 60 20.10 4.35 4.42
C ARG A 60 20.59 5.78 4.66
N ASP A 61 21.27 6.37 3.69
CA ASP A 61 21.65 7.77 3.63
C ASP A 61 21.23 8.30 2.26
N TYR A 62 20.07 8.96 2.21
CA TYR A 62 19.45 9.37 0.96
C TYR A 62 19.07 10.84 0.97
N ASP A 63 19.37 11.50 -0.14
CA ASP A 63 18.77 12.79 -0.50
C ASP A 63 17.62 12.55 -1.48
N VAL A 64 16.56 13.35 -1.38
CA VAL A 64 15.41 13.28 -2.27
C VAL A 64 15.09 14.65 -2.83
N GLU A 65 14.95 14.72 -4.16
CA GLU A 65 14.51 15.91 -4.88
C GLU A 65 13.19 15.63 -5.61
N VAL A 66 12.20 16.51 -5.43
CA VAL A 66 10.91 16.43 -6.13
C VAL A 66 10.88 17.53 -7.17
N ALA A 67 10.80 17.17 -8.45
CA ALA A 67 10.86 18.13 -9.54
C ALA A 67 9.71 19.16 -9.50
N ASN A 68 8.52 18.74 -9.09
CA ASN A 68 7.40 19.63 -8.81
C ASN A 68 6.81 19.36 -7.40
N PRO A 69 7.24 20.11 -6.38
CA PRO A 69 6.77 19.94 -5.00
C PRO A 69 5.31 20.41 -4.78
N GLU A 70 4.69 21.07 -5.76
CA GLU A 70 3.26 21.42 -5.66
C GLU A 70 2.37 20.16 -5.74
N ILE A 71 2.83 19.09 -6.38
CA ILE A 71 2.07 17.83 -6.56
C ILE A 71 2.14 16.97 -5.29
N MET A 72 3.31 16.86 -4.67
CA MET A 72 3.54 16.02 -3.49
C MET A 72 4.75 16.48 -2.69
N GLU A 73 4.81 16.05 -1.45
CA GLU A 73 6.02 16.07 -0.64
C GLU A 73 6.54 14.64 -0.46
N VAL A 74 7.87 14.49 -0.47
CA VAL A 74 8.53 13.21 -0.22
C VAL A 74 9.52 13.36 0.91
N THR A 75 9.43 12.46 1.89
CA THR A 75 10.39 12.37 3.00
C THR A 75 10.96 10.96 3.09
N VAL A 76 12.16 10.84 3.62
CA VAL A 76 12.80 9.53 3.87
C VAL A 76 12.42 9.06 5.27
N ASP A 77 11.89 7.85 5.38
CA ASP A 77 11.60 7.19 6.64
C ASP A 77 12.56 6.02 6.88
N LEU A 78 13.44 6.23 7.86
CA LEU A 78 14.44 5.27 8.36
C LEU A 78 14.12 4.79 9.78
N SER A 79 12.91 5.06 10.28
CA SER A 79 12.52 4.73 11.67
C SER A 79 12.62 3.24 11.99
N SER A 80 12.41 2.37 10.99
CA SER A 80 12.70 0.95 11.09
C SER A 80 14.21 0.70 10.95
N PRO A 81 14.84 0.02 11.93
CA PRO A 81 16.23 -0.44 11.78
C PRO A 81 16.35 -1.62 10.80
N VAL A 82 15.22 -2.23 10.41
CA VAL A 82 15.16 -3.35 9.47
C VAL A 82 14.89 -2.83 8.05
N GLY A 83 15.61 -3.39 7.07
CA GLY A 83 15.50 -3.03 5.66
C GLY A 83 16.25 -1.74 5.30
N MET A 84 16.00 -1.22 4.10
CA MET A 84 16.72 -0.05 3.56
C MET A 84 15.97 1.27 3.71
N GLY A 85 14.85 1.27 4.46
CA GLY A 85 13.98 2.43 4.62
C GLY A 85 12.91 2.54 3.54
N SER A 86 12.18 3.65 3.57
CA SER A 86 11.14 3.93 2.58
C SER A 86 11.01 5.42 2.29
N LEU A 87 10.50 5.74 1.11
CA LEU A 87 10.00 7.08 0.80
C LEU A 87 8.56 7.20 1.30
N ARG A 88 8.25 8.27 2.02
CA ARG A 88 6.90 8.65 2.43
C ARG A 88 6.39 9.73 1.49
N ILE A 89 5.38 9.38 0.70
CA ILE A 89 4.74 10.24 -0.29
C ILE A 89 3.50 10.87 0.34
N ALA A 90 3.52 12.18 0.56
CA ALA A 90 2.37 12.96 1.02
C ALA A 90 1.80 13.76 -0.18
N PRO A 91 0.65 13.32 -0.74
CA PRO A 91 0.06 13.97 -1.92
C PRO A 91 -0.51 15.34 -1.57
N ARG A 92 -0.46 16.29 -2.52
CA ARG A 92 -1.01 17.65 -2.37
C ARG A 92 -2.10 17.93 -3.40
N GLN A 93 -1.89 17.53 -4.64
CA GLN A 93 -2.87 17.62 -5.72
C GLN A 93 -2.58 16.56 -6.79
N LYS A 94 -3.56 16.32 -7.67
CA LYS A 94 -3.38 15.43 -8.84
C LYS A 94 -2.25 15.94 -9.74
N GLY A 95 -1.55 15.02 -10.36
CA GLY A 95 -0.48 15.33 -11.32
C GLY A 95 0.62 14.29 -11.30
N LYS A 96 1.59 14.45 -12.20
CA LYS A 96 2.73 13.55 -12.34
C LYS A 96 4.03 14.34 -12.22
N THR A 97 4.98 13.83 -11.46
CA THR A 97 6.31 14.43 -11.31
C THR A 97 7.39 13.37 -11.19
N MET A 98 8.61 13.74 -11.53
CA MET A 98 9.80 12.95 -11.21
C MET A 98 10.22 13.20 -9.75
N VAL A 99 10.63 12.13 -9.09
CA VAL A 99 11.28 12.12 -7.78
C VAL A 99 12.65 11.48 -7.95
N THR A 100 13.70 12.22 -7.67
CA THR A 100 15.07 11.76 -7.79
C THR A 100 15.60 11.43 -6.40
N VAL A 101 16.04 10.19 -6.22
CA VAL A 101 16.64 9.70 -4.97
C VAL A 101 18.12 9.48 -5.22
N LYS A 102 18.96 10.05 -4.36
CA LYS A 102 20.41 9.87 -4.39
C LYS A 102 20.84 9.15 -3.13
N ASP A 103 21.61 8.07 -3.28
CA ASP A 103 22.30 7.44 -2.17
C ASP A 103 23.63 8.17 -1.96
N ASN A 104 23.85 8.69 -0.75
CA ASN A 104 25.02 9.50 -0.45
C ASN A 104 26.30 8.66 -0.24
N VAL A 105 26.17 7.34 -0.03
CA VAL A 105 27.30 6.41 0.11
C VAL A 105 27.81 5.96 -1.25
N THR A 106 26.93 5.52 -2.16
CA THR A 106 27.33 5.08 -3.51
C THR A 106 27.38 6.20 -4.53
N HIS A 107 26.76 7.35 -4.23
CA HIS A 107 26.49 8.45 -5.16
C HIS A 107 25.59 8.04 -6.35
N GLU A 108 24.95 6.87 -6.27
CA GLU A 108 23.97 6.44 -7.27
C GLU A 108 22.71 7.28 -7.17
N THR A 109 22.03 7.42 -8.30
CA THR A 109 20.80 8.18 -8.39
C THR A 109 19.78 7.37 -9.18
N VAL A 110 18.56 7.28 -8.65
CA VAL A 110 17.40 6.68 -9.32
C VAL A 110 16.31 7.74 -9.41
N SER A 111 15.69 7.85 -10.59
CA SER A 111 14.54 8.73 -10.79
C SER A 111 13.27 7.89 -10.93
N LEU A 112 12.28 8.19 -10.09
CA LEU A 112 10.97 7.55 -10.07
C LEU A 112 9.95 8.52 -10.66
N GLU A 113 9.12 8.07 -11.59
CA GLU A 113 7.95 8.82 -12.02
C GLU A 113 6.78 8.49 -11.09
N ILE A 114 6.28 9.48 -10.35
CA ILE A 114 5.16 9.29 -9.42
C ILE A 114 3.97 10.12 -9.88
N LYS A 115 2.83 9.46 -10.02
CA LYS A 115 1.54 10.07 -10.35
C LYS A 115 0.61 10.06 -9.15
N ILE A 116 0.07 11.22 -8.80
CA ILE A 116 -1.03 11.34 -7.85
C ILE A 116 -2.35 11.24 -8.61
N VAL A 117 -3.11 10.18 -8.32
CA VAL A 117 -4.43 9.89 -8.91
C VAL A 117 -5.55 10.23 -7.92
N ASP A 118 -6.80 10.16 -8.37
CA ASP A 118 -7.95 10.35 -7.48
C ASP A 118 -7.89 9.40 -6.27
N ALA A 119 -8.42 9.86 -5.14
CA ALA A 119 -8.67 8.96 -4.01
C ALA A 119 -9.71 7.92 -4.41
N TYR A 120 -9.64 6.72 -3.81
CA TYR A 120 -10.61 5.67 -4.08
C TYR A 120 -10.81 4.79 -2.85
N LEU A 121 -11.96 4.12 -2.80
CA LEU A 121 -12.30 3.09 -1.82
C LEU A 121 -12.24 1.72 -2.51
N ASN A 122 -11.42 0.82 -1.99
CA ASN A 122 -11.33 -0.57 -2.43
C ASN A 122 -12.19 -1.49 -1.53
N LEU A 123 -13.06 -2.27 -2.16
CA LEU A 123 -14.05 -3.14 -1.56
C LEU A 123 -13.97 -4.56 -2.15
N LEU A 124 -13.54 -5.53 -1.34
CA LEU A 124 -13.62 -6.95 -1.68
C LEU A 124 -15.04 -7.46 -1.48
N VAL A 125 -15.59 -8.17 -2.48
CA VAL A 125 -16.87 -8.88 -2.37
C VAL A 125 -16.73 -10.07 -1.42
N ALA A 126 -17.55 -10.10 -0.38
CA ALA A 126 -17.55 -11.15 0.63
C ALA A 126 -18.76 -12.09 0.52
N ASN A 127 -18.62 -13.28 1.12
CA ASN A 127 -19.68 -14.29 1.13
C ASN A 127 -20.88 -13.88 2.01
N PRO A 128 -22.12 -14.29 1.64
CA PRO A 128 -22.48 -15.01 0.42
C PRO A 128 -22.41 -14.12 -0.82
N VAL A 129 -21.93 -14.69 -1.93
CA VAL A 129 -21.78 -13.98 -3.20
C VAL A 129 -23.01 -14.20 -4.08
N HIS A 130 -23.49 -13.11 -4.67
CA HIS A 130 -24.67 -13.08 -5.54
C HIS A 130 -24.36 -12.29 -6.81
N GLU A 131 -25.05 -12.61 -7.91
CA GLU A 131 -24.95 -11.84 -9.15
C GLU A 131 -25.27 -10.35 -8.86
N PRO A 132 -24.55 -9.40 -9.47
CA PRO A 132 -23.63 -9.57 -10.60
C PRO A 132 -22.19 -9.96 -10.23
N TYR A 133 -21.89 -10.14 -8.94
CA TYR A 133 -20.54 -10.38 -8.45
C TYR A 133 -20.16 -11.87 -8.49
N ALA A 134 -18.85 -12.16 -8.56
CA ALA A 134 -18.29 -13.46 -8.20
C ALA A 134 -17.34 -13.36 -7.01
N GLN A 135 -17.00 -14.51 -6.46
CA GLN A 135 -16.05 -14.61 -5.35
C GLN A 135 -14.69 -14.06 -5.77
N GLY A 136 -14.10 -13.24 -4.91
CA GLY A 136 -12.81 -12.60 -5.17
C GLY A 136 -12.90 -11.34 -6.02
N ASP A 137 -14.10 -10.93 -6.46
CA ASP A 137 -14.27 -9.65 -7.13
C ASP A 137 -13.90 -8.48 -6.19
N GLU A 138 -13.27 -7.46 -6.76
CA GLU A 138 -12.95 -6.22 -6.06
C GLU A 138 -13.54 -5.00 -6.78
N LEU A 139 -14.24 -4.18 -6.01
CA LEU A 139 -14.90 -2.95 -6.44
C LEU A 139 -14.09 -1.75 -5.97
N PHE A 140 -13.66 -0.93 -6.93
CA PHE A 140 -13.01 0.36 -6.67
C PHE A 140 -14.01 1.48 -6.94
N LEU A 141 -14.36 2.26 -5.92
CA LEU A 141 -15.16 3.48 -6.07
C LEU A 141 -14.23 4.69 -6.11
N ILE A 142 -14.23 5.44 -7.21
CA ILE A 142 -13.30 6.53 -7.47
C ILE A 142 -13.88 7.88 -7.05
N ASN A 143 -13.11 8.65 -6.30
CA ASN A 143 -13.47 10.00 -5.89
C ASN A 143 -13.13 11.06 -6.96
N ASN A 144 -13.61 10.83 -8.18
CA ASN A 144 -13.56 11.81 -9.26
C ASN A 144 -14.93 12.46 -9.49
N GLU A 145 -15.01 13.41 -10.43
CA GLU A 145 -16.24 14.15 -10.71
C GLU A 145 -17.38 13.24 -11.21
N ASP A 146 -17.04 12.25 -12.05
CA ASP A 146 -17.99 11.33 -12.68
C ASP A 146 -18.43 10.19 -11.75
N ARG A 147 -17.77 10.05 -10.59
CA ARG A 147 -17.99 8.96 -9.63
C ARG A 147 -17.87 7.60 -10.30
N ASP A 148 -16.74 7.37 -10.97
CA ASP A 148 -16.52 6.10 -11.65
C ASP A 148 -16.35 4.95 -10.65
N PHE A 149 -16.70 3.74 -11.08
CA PHE A 149 -16.29 2.51 -10.42
C PHE A 149 -15.67 1.52 -11.41
N TYR A 150 -14.84 0.64 -10.87
CA TYR A 150 -14.23 -0.47 -11.59
C TYR A 150 -14.39 -1.76 -10.81
N LEU A 151 -14.81 -2.82 -11.49
CA LEU A 151 -14.96 -4.16 -10.93
C LEU A 151 -13.94 -5.10 -11.56
N TYR A 152 -13.00 -5.58 -10.75
CA TYR A 152 -11.98 -6.55 -11.15
C TYR A 152 -12.29 -7.93 -10.60
N ASP A 153 -11.87 -8.97 -11.30
CA ASP A 153 -11.82 -10.32 -10.74
C ASP A 153 -10.54 -10.54 -9.90
N GLU A 154 -10.43 -11.71 -9.27
CA GLU A 154 -9.27 -12.10 -8.46
C GLU A 154 -7.92 -12.11 -9.23
N ASN A 155 -7.97 -12.09 -10.57
CA ASN A 155 -6.81 -12.08 -11.47
C ASN A 155 -6.55 -10.68 -12.06
N TRP A 156 -7.15 -9.64 -11.48
CA TRP A 156 -7.04 -8.24 -11.94
C TRP A 156 -7.52 -8.02 -13.37
N GLN A 157 -8.44 -8.86 -13.88
CA GLN A 157 -9.09 -8.62 -15.15
C GLN A 157 -10.35 -7.76 -14.94
N LEU A 158 -10.46 -6.68 -15.72
CA LEU A 158 -11.62 -5.79 -15.63
C LEU A 158 -12.88 -6.52 -16.12
N ARG A 159 -13.81 -6.77 -15.21
CA ARG A 159 -15.11 -7.39 -15.51
C ARG A 159 -16.08 -6.36 -16.08
N ASP A 160 -16.27 -5.29 -15.33
CA ASP A 160 -17.12 -4.17 -15.71
C ASP A 160 -16.63 -2.87 -15.06
N SER A 161 -17.22 -1.77 -15.48
CA SER A 161 -16.98 -0.42 -14.96
C SER A 161 -18.28 0.36 -15.06
N GLY A 162 -18.30 1.59 -14.56
CA GLY A 162 -19.45 2.44 -14.70
C GLY A 162 -19.38 3.59 -13.72
N SER A 163 -20.54 4.10 -13.32
CA SER A 163 -20.62 5.18 -12.33
C SER A 163 -21.40 4.72 -11.10
N TYR A 164 -21.12 5.37 -9.96
CA TYR A 164 -21.84 5.15 -8.71
C TYR A 164 -22.44 6.44 -8.18
N LYS A 165 -23.45 6.30 -7.33
CA LYS A 165 -24.02 7.42 -6.59
C LYS A 165 -24.41 6.98 -5.20
N PHE A 166 -24.03 7.76 -4.20
CA PHE A 166 -24.63 7.69 -2.89
C PHE A 166 -25.71 8.75 -2.73
N TYR A 167 -26.82 8.41 -2.09
CA TYR A 167 -27.86 9.38 -1.75
C TYR A 167 -28.70 8.93 -0.56
N VAL A 168 -29.54 9.86 -0.09
CA VAL A 168 -30.47 9.65 1.01
C VAL A 168 -31.89 9.80 0.47
N ASP A 169 -32.75 8.84 0.73
CA ASP A 169 -34.20 9.01 0.57
C ASP A 169 -34.89 8.79 1.92
N GLY A 170 -35.54 9.85 2.42
CA GLY A 170 -36.03 9.91 3.79
C GLY A 170 -34.91 9.73 4.82
N GLU A 171 -34.91 8.59 5.51
CA GLU A 171 -33.90 8.20 6.50
C GLU A 171 -33.04 7.02 6.06
N THR A 172 -33.12 6.61 4.80
CA THR A 172 -32.45 5.42 4.26
C THR A 172 -31.31 5.81 3.31
N PRO A 173 -30.07 5.32 3.52
CA PRO A 173 -28.95 5.53 2.63
C PRO A 173 -28.97 4.52 1.51
N PHE A 174 -28.60 4.98 0.32
CA PHE A 174 -28.49 4.13 -0.85
C PHE A 174 -27.14 4.25 -1.54
N LEU A 175 -26.67 3.12 -2.05
CA LEU A 175 -25.64 3.04 -3.08
C LEU A 175 -26.30 2.57 -4.38
N GLU A 176 -26.19 3.37 -5.43
CA GLU A 176 -26.56 2.99 -6.79
C GLU A 176 -25.29 2.75 -7.60
N LEU A 177 -25.22 1.61 -8.29
CA LEU A 177 -24.18 1.29 -9.26
C LEU A 177 -24.81 1.20 -10.65
N THR A 178 -24.29 1.97 -11.59
CA THR A 178 -24.67 1.93 -13.01
C THR A 178 -23.56 1.30 -13.83
N PHE A 179 -23.71 0.01 -14.11
CA PHE A 179 -22.79 -0.80 -14.90
C PHE A 179 -22.83 -0.42 -16.40
N ALA A 180 -21.65 -0.29 -17.01
CA ALA A 180 -21.50 0.04 -18.42
C ALA A 180 -22.00 -1.10 -19.32
N LYS A 181 -21.56 -2.34 -19.05
CA LYS A 181 -22.07 -3.54 -19.73
C LYS A 181 -23.35 -4.03 -19.06
N GLY A 182 -23.34 -4.15 -17.74
CA GLY A 182 -24.42 -4.75 -16.94
C GLY A 182 -24.44 -6.28 -17.05
N THR A 183 -25.22 -6.94 -16.18
CA THR A 183 -25.53 -8.37 -16.30
C THR A 183 -27.02 -8.56 -16.58
N ASP A 184 -27.35 -9.52 -17.44
CA ASP A 184 -28.74 -9.91 -17.73
C ASP A 184 -29.64 -8.76 -18.22
N GLY A 185 -29.03 -7.78 -18.90
CA GLY A 185 -29.72 -6.58 -19.40
C GLY A 185 -30.04 -5.54 -18.33
N LYS A 186 -29.72 -5.78 -17.06
CA LYS A 186 -29.88 -4.81 -15.97
C LYS A 186 -28.56 -4.08 -15.71
N LYS A 187 -28.58 -2.78 -15.99
CA LYS A 187 -27.42 -1.89 -15.80
C LYS A 187 -27.37 -1.21 -14.44
N ILE A 188 -28.50 -1.06 -13.78
CA ILE A 188 -28.58 -0.34 -12.50
C ILE A 188 -28.81 -1.34 -11.38
N ARG A 189 -27.97 -1.29 -10.35
CA ARG A 189 -28.16 -1.99 -9.08
C ARG A 189 -28.32 -0.95 -7.98
N LEU A 190 -29.38 -1.06 -7.20
CA LEU A 190 -29.68 -0.15 -6.11
C LEU A 190 -29.66 -0.92 -4.79
N TYR A 191 -28.83 -0.47 -3.87
CA TYR A 191 -28.62 -1.11 -2.57
C TYR A 191 -29.04 -0.19 -1.43
N ASP A 192 -29.87 -0.69 -0.52
CA ASP A 192 -30.06 -0.10 0.81
C ASP A 192 -28.82 -0.42 1.65
N ILE A 193 -28.13 0.60 2.14
CA ILE A 193 -26.93 0.44 2.96
C ILE A 193 -27.16 0.85 4.43
N SER A 194 -28.41 0.88 4.90
CA SER A 194 -28.78 1.28 6.28
C SER A 194 -28.10 0.45 7.35
N LEU A 195 -27.82 -0.82 7.05
CA LEU A 195 -27.19 -1.77 7.97
C LEU A 195 -25.66 -1.70 7.94
N THR A 196 -25.08 -0.82 7.11
CA THR A 196 -23.64 -0.60 7.05
C THR A 196 -23.11 -0.03 8.37
N ASN A 197 -21.92 -0.49 8.78
CA ASN A 197 -21.34 -0.08 10.04
C ASN A 197 -20.86 1.40 10.01
N GLN A 198 -20.80 2.04 11.17
CA GLN A 198 -20.42 3.47 11.26
C GLN A 198 -18.98 3.75 10.82
N GLN A 199 -18.09 2.78 11.04
CA GLN A 199 -16.70 2.88 10.58
C GLN A 199 -16.61 2.95 9.06
N MET A 200 -17.43 2.19 8.33
CA MET A 200 -17.50 2.23 6.87
C MET A 200 -18.02 3.58 6.39
N PHE A 201 -19.06 4.16 7.02
CA PHE A 201 -19.48 5.52 6.68
C PHE A 201 -18.38 6.57 6.93
N ALA A 202 -17.57 6.42 7.99
CA ALA A 202 -16.41 7.28 8.21
C ALA A 202 -15.35 7.12 7.11
N VAL A 203 -15.11 5.88 6.64
CA VAL A 203 -14.22 5.61 5.50
C VAL A 203 -14.76 6.21 4.21
N ILE A 204 -16.05 6.06 3.91
CA ILE A 204 -16.71 6.65 2.72
C ILE A 204 -16.59 8.17 2.76
N LYS A 205 -16.84 8.82 3.91
CA LYS A 205 -16.65 10.26 4.07
C LYS A 205 -15.20 10.66 3.82
N SER A 206 -14.25 9.95 4.40
CA SER A 206 -12.83 10.25 4.28
C SER A 206 -12.31 10.09 2.85
N LEU A 207 -12.69 9.01 2.15
CA LEU A 207 -12.13 8.66 0.84
C LEU A 207 -12.93 9.24 -0.32
N LEU A 208 -14.25 9.31 -0.20
CA LEU A 208 -15.18 9.66 -1.29
C LEU A 208 -15.91 10.99 -1.07
N GLY A 209 -15.76 11.60 0.11
CA GLY A 209 -16.37 12.90 0.42
C GLY A 209 -17.89 12.87 0.56
N TRP A 210 -18.50 11.69 0.71
CA TRP A 210 -19.94 11.57 0.94
C TRP A 210 -20.25 11.39 2.42
N ASP A 211 -21.10 12.29 2.95
CA ASP A 211 -21.54 12.25 4.33
C ASP A 211 -23.02 11.88 4.41
N TRP A 212 -23.28 10.71 4.98
CA TRP A 212 -24.61 10.18 5.20
C TRP A 212 -25.40 10.98 6.24
N ARG A 213 -24.77 11.47 7.32
CA ARG A 213 -25.37 12.32 8.37
C ARG A 213 -24.27 13.05 9.20
N GLU A 214 -24.47 14.34 9.50
CA GLU A 214 -23.65 15.11 10.47
C GLU A 214 -23.74 14.64 11.95
N TYR A 215 -24.45 13.57 12.27
CA TYR A 215 -24.65 13.12 13.65
C TYR A 215 -24.33 11.64 13.86
N MET A 216 -23.15 11.41 14.43
CA MET A 216 -22.96 10.57 15.63
C MET A 216 -21.94 11.30 16.52
N ASN A 217 -22.42 12.28 17.31
CA ASN A 217 -21.65 12.81 18.42
C ASN A 217 -21.42 11.70 19.45
N GLY A 218 -20.16 11.44 19.78
CA GLY A 218 -19.80 10.81 21.05
C GLY A 218 -19.95 9.30 21.13
N GLY A 219 -19.09 8.58 20.44
CA GLY A 219 -18.74 7.21 20.80
C GLY A 219 -17.30 6.98 20.44
N ALA A 220 -16.43 6.74 21.42
CA ALA A 220 -15.09 6.28 21.13
C ALA A 220 -15.21 5.02 20.29
N VAL A 221 -14.66 5.04 19.07
CA VAL A 221 -14.52 3.86 18.24
C VAL A 221 -13.67 2.89 19.05
N THR A 222 -14.31 1.89 19.66
CA THR A 222 -13.59 0.80 20.29
C THR A 222 -12.74 0.17 19.21
N ARG A 223 -11.50 -0.20 19.57
CA ARG A 223 -10.59 -0.96 18.72
C ARG A 223 -11.18 -2.35 18.47
N GLU A 224 -12.28 -2.45 17.74
CA GLU A 224 -12.68 -3.71 17.15
C GLU A 224 -11.72 -4.00 16.00
N VAL A 225 -11.05 -5.13 16.12
CA VAL A 225 -10.14 -5.71 15.11
C VAL A 225 -10.96 -6.36 13.98
N SER A 226 -12.25 -6.05 13.89
CA SER A 226 -13.18 -6.56 12.90
C SER A 226 -12.94 -5.87 11.55
N PRO A 227 -13.09 -6.58 10.42
CA PRO A 227 -13.07 -5.94 9.12
C PRO A 227 -14.10 -4.81 9.05
N ILE A 228 -13.78 -3.73 8.34
CA ILE A 228 -14.73 -2.65 8.06
C ILE A 228 -15.62 -3.14 6.92
N VAL A 229 -16.92 -3.32 7.19
CA VAL A 229 -17.87 -3.96 6.28
C VAL A 229 -18.99 -3.00 5.87
N MET A 230 -19.27 -2.95 4.56
CA MET A 230 -20.51 -2.41 4.00
C MET A 230 -21.50 -3.55 3.85
N HIS A 231 -22.67 -3.38 4.45
CA HIS A 231 -23.82 -4.27 4.25
C HIS A 231 -24.77 -3.54 3.31
N ALA A 232 -24.98 -4.14 2.14
CA ALA A 232 -25.75 -3.59 1.04
C ALA A 232 -26.85 -4.59 0.64
N THR A 233 -28.12 -4.25 0.89
CA THR A 233 -29.26 -5.10 0.50
C THR A 233 -29.78 -4.66 -0.86
N ASP A 234 -29.73 -5.52 -1.87
CA ASP A 234 -30.27 -5.23 -3.21
C ASP A 234 -31.78 -5.01 -3.10
N THR A 235 -32.23 -3.82 -3.48
CA THR A 235 -33.62 -3.37 -3.26
C THR A 235 -34.65 -4.07 -4.13
N GLU A 236 -34.24 -4.72 -5.23
CA GLU A 236 -35.16 -5.45 -6.11
C GLU A 236 -35.34 -6.90 -5.66
N THR A 237 -34.24 -7.53 -5.22
CA THR A 237 -34.21 -8.96 -4.88
C THR A 237 -34.31 -9.23 -3.37
N GLY A 238 -34.01 -8.24 -2.53
CA GLY A 238 -33.89 -8.37 -1.07
C GLY A 238 -32.64 -9.14 -0.62
N VAL A 239 -31.69 -9.38 -1.52
CA VAL A 239 -30.48 -10.16 -1.26
C VAL A 239 -29.40 -9.29 -0.64
N ASP A 240 -28.77 -9.79 0.43
CA ASP A 240 -27.67 -9.11 1.09
C ASP A 240 -26.33 -9.35 0.37
N CYS A 241 -25.62 -8.26 0.10
CA CYS A 241 -24.25 -8.23 -0.38
C CYS A 241 -23.36 -7.61 0.69
N TYR A 242 -22.16 -8.17 0.89
CA TYR A 242 -21.18 -7.69 1.85
C TYR A 242 -19.91 -7.27 1.15
N PHE A 243 -19.40 -6.09 1.49
CA PHE A 243 -18.13 -5.59 0.95
C PHE A 243 -17.16 -5.24 2.08
N ILE A 244 -15.91 -5.68 1.95
CA ILE A 244 -14.87 -5.51 2.98
C ILE A 244 -13.81 -4.54 2.46
N VAL A 245 -13.46 -3.52 3.26
CA VAL A 245 -12.38 -2.59 2.91
C VAL A 245 -11.06 -3.33 2.72
N GLN A 246 -10.38 -3.06 1.60
CA GLN A 246 -9.00 -3.47 1.35
C GLN A 246 -8.06 -2.27 1.33
N THR A 247 -6.75 -2.53 1.45
CA THR A 247 -5.72 -1.47 1.60
C THR A 247 -4.66 -1.45 0.49
N HIS A 248 -4.61 -2.47 -0.36
CA HIS A 248 -3.71 -2.47 -1.51
C HIS A 248 -4.24 -1.54 -2.61
N SER A 249 -3.35 -1.19 -3.54
CA SER A 249 -3.66 -0.26 -4.61
C SER A 249 -4.50 -0.89 -5.72
N MET A 250 -5.21 -0.05 -6.46
CA MET A 250 -5.80 -0.38 -7.75
C MET A 250 -4.71 -0.70 -8.77
N PRO A 251 -4.99 -1.46 -9.85
CA PRO A 251 -4.08 -1.55 -11.00
C PRO A 251 -3.64 -0.16 -11.52
N GLU A 252 -2.36 -0.03 -11.84
CA GLU A 252 -1.76 1.20 -12.39
C GLU A 252 -2.21 1.43 -13.84
N HIS A 253 -2.11 2.68 -14.32
CA HIS A 253 -2.48 3.13 -15.66
C HIS A 253 -3.97 3.05 -15.99
N VAL A 254 -4.82 3.04 -14.95
CA VAL A 254 -6.29 3.05 -15.10
C VAL A 254 -6.85 4.46 -14.95
N LEU A 255 -6.36 5.23 -13.98
CA LEU A 255 -6.88 6.56 -13.66
C LEU A 255 -6.02 7.65 -14.32
N ASP A 256 -6.65 8.75 -14.72
CA ASP A 256 -6.04 9.93 -15.33
C ASP A 256 -5.45 10.93 -14.33
#